data_AF-A0ABD6F542-F1
#
_entry.id   AF-A0ABD6F542-F1
#
_cell.length_a   1.000
_cell.length_b   1.000
_cell.length_c   1.000
_cell.angle_alpha   90.00
_cell.angle_beta   90.00
_cell.angle_gamma   90.00
#
_symmetry.space_group_name_H-M   'P 1'
#
loop_
_entity.id
_entity.type
_entity.pdbx_description
1 polymer ?
#
loop_
_entity_poly.entity_id
_entity_poly.type
_entity_poly.pdbx_seq_one_letter_code
_entity_poly.pdbx_strand_id
1 'polypeptide(L)' 'MVVGIAIIVAGADWLVWGSTELARRLQVSEARIGLTIVAIGTSSPELVTTIVSTMRNERDIAVGNLLGSGFYNIAVI' A
#
# COMPACT_ATOMS: atom_id res chain seq x y z
N MET A 1 2.79 16.67 9.19
CA MET A 1 2.50 15.93 7.95
C MET A 1 3.66 15.01 7.55
N VAL A 2 4.89 15.51 7.41
CA VAL A 2 6.06 14.70 6.99
C VAL A 2 6.30 13.45 7.84
N VAL A 3 6.23 13.58 9.17
CA VAL A 3 6.43 12.44 10.10
C VAL A 3 5.37 11.36 9.93
N GLY A 4 4.10 11.74 9.73
CA GLY A 4 3.02 10.76 9.53
C GLY A 4 3.17 9.99 8.22
N ILE A 5 3.53 10.68 7.14
CA ILE A 5 3.82 10.06 5.85
C ILE A 5 5.01 9.10 6.00
N ALA A 6 6.10 9.54 6.65
CA ALA A 6 7.27 8.70 6.86
C ALA A 6 6.95 7.42 7.65
N ILE A 7 6.11 7.51 8.68
CA ILE A 7 5.68 6.34 9.47
C ILE A 7 4.85 5.38 8.63
N ILE A 8 3.91 5.87 7.82
CA ILE A 8 3.06 5.02 6.97
C ILE A 8 3.91 4.30 5.92
N VAL A 9 4.83 5.01 5.26
CA VAL A 9 5.72 4.42 4.24
C VAL A 9 6.65 3.38 4.88
N ALA A 10 7.34 3.73 5.96
CA ALA A 10 8.23 2.79 6.65
C ALA A 10 7.49 1.56 7.20
N GLY A 11 6.27 1.75 7.71
CA GLY A 11 5.42 0.67 8.18
C GLY A 11 5.00 -0.28 7.06
N ALA A 12 4.64 0.26 5.89
CA ALA A 12 4.32 -0.55 4.71
C ALA A 12 5.54 -1.35 4.23
N ASP A 13 6.72 -0.72 4.16
CA ASP A 13 7.96 -1.40 3.75
C ASP A 13 8.33 -2.54 4.70
N TRP A 14 8.24 -2.30 6.01
CA TRP A 14 8.49 -3.34 7.02
C TRP A 14 7.47 -4.48 6.95
N LEU A 15 6.20 -4.17 6.69
CA LEU A 15 5.16 -5.17 6.52
C LEU A 15 5.44 -6.08 5.32
N VAL A 16 5.81 -5.49 4.17
CA VAL A 16 6.15 -6.23 2.94
C VAL A 16 7.39 -7.07 3.17
N TRP A 17 8.42 -6.51 3.79
CA TRP A 17 9.66 -7.23 4.05
C TRP A 17 9.46 -8.42 4.99
N GLY A 18 8.76 -8.23 6.12
CA GLY A 18 8.45 -9.32 7.05
C GLY A 18 7.58 -10.41 6.42
N SER A 19 6.57 -10.01 5.64
CA SER A 19 5.66 -10.94 4.96
C SER A 19 6.36 -11.72 3.84
N THR A 20 7.21 -11.08 3.05
CA THR A 20 8.00 -11.73 1.99
C THR A 20 9.03 -12.71 2.56
N GLU A 21 9.68 -12.37 3.67
CA GLU A 21 10.60 -13.28 4.37
C GLU A 21 9.86 -14.51 4.91
N LEU A 22 8.69 -14.32 5.52
CA LEU A 22 7.85 -15.43 5.99
C LEU A 22 7.41 -16.33 4.83
N ALA A 23 6.95 -15.75 3.72
CA ALA A 23 6.51 -16.51 2.55
C ALA A 23 7.66 -17.30 1.90
N ARG A 24 8.88 -16.73 1.86
CA ARG A 24 10.09 -17.44 1.40
C ARG A 24 10.41 -18.65 2.28
N ARG A 25 10.30 -18.52 3.60
CA ARG A 25 10.49 -19.65 4.54
C ARG A 25 9.45 -20.75 4.36
N LEU A 26 8.25 -20.40 3.91
CA LEU A 26 7.18 -21.34 3.55
C LEU A 26 7.32 -21.91 2.12
N GLN A 27 8.46 -21.70 1.44
CA GLN A 27 8.73 -22.18 0.08
C GLN A 27 7.70 -21.69 -0.96
N VAL A 28 7.10 -20.52 -0.72
CA VAL A 28 6.25 -19.86 -1.72
C VAL A 28 7.14 -19.31 -2.84
N SER A 29 6.69 -19.43 -4.09
CA SER A 29 7.48 -18.94 -5.24
C SER A 29 7.49 -17.41 -5.27
N GLU A 30 8.63 -16.83 -5.67
CA GLU A 30 8.81 -15.37 -5.80
C GLU A 30 7.70 -14.72 -6.65
N ALA A 31 7.26 -15.38 -7.72
CA ALA A 31 6.15 -14.89 -8.56
C ALA A 31 4.84 -14.75 -7.77
N ARG A 32 4.51 -15.70 -6.88
CA ARG A 32 3.31 -15.62 -6.04
C ARG A 32 3.45 -14.53 -4.98
N ILE A 33 4.64 -14.37 -4.41
CA ILE A 33 4.95 -13.32 -3.42
C ILE A 33 4.78 -11.93 -4.06
N GLY A 34 5.32 -11.74 -5.27
CA GLY A 34 5.18 -10.49 -6.03
C GLY A 34 3.73 -10.16 -6.36
N LEU A 35 2.97 -11.15 -6.84
CA LEU A 35 1.57 -10.96 -7.25
C LEU A 35 0.62 -10.71 -6.07
N THR A 36 1.01 -11.08 -4.84
CA THR A 36 0.13 -10.98 -3.66
C THR A 36 0.66 -9.98 -2.64
N ILE A 37 1.73 -10.31 -1.93
CA ILE A 37 2.27 -9.53 -0.81
C ILE A 37 2.80 -8.19 -1.28
N VAL A 38 3.61 -8.18 -2.34
CA VAL A 38 4.20 -6.94 -2.85
C VAL A 38 3.13 -6.05 -3.47
N ALA A 39 2.24 -6.63 -4.30
CA ALA A 39 1.14 -5.89 -4.92
C ALA A 39 0.18 -5.23 -3.90
N ILE A 40 -0.15 -5.91 -2.80
CA ILE A 40 -0.97 -5.34 -1.73
C ILE A 40 -0.16 -4.30 -0.92
N GLY A 41 1.10 -4.60 -0.66
CA GLY A 41 2.00 -3.76 0.11
C GLY A 41 2.21 -2.37 -0.47
N THR A 42 2.42 -2.27 -1.78
CA THR A 42 2.59 -1.00 -2.47
C THR A 42 1.35 -0.12 -2.47
N SER A 43 0.15 -0.69 -2.33
CA SER A 43 -1.11 0.05 -2.25
C SER A 43 -1.58 0.29 -0.80
N SER A 44 -0.81 -0.14 0.19
CA SER A 44 -1.19 -0.07 1.61
C SER A 44 -1.27 1.36 2.15
N PRO A 45 -0.33 2.27 1.85
CA PRO A 45 -0.44 3.69 2.24
C PRO A 45 -1.73 4.36 1.74
N GLU A 46 -2.12 4.07 0.50
CA GLU A 46 -3.30 4.60 -0.18
C GLU A 46 -4.56 4.07 0.46
N LEU A 47 -4.60 2.77 0.79
CA LEU A 47 -5.71 2.16 1.52
C LEU A 47 -5.92 2.85 2.87
N VAL A 48 -4.85 3.06 3.64
CA VAL A 48 -4.93 3.75 4.94
C VAL A 48 -5.45 5.18 4.77
N THR A 49 -4.93 5.92 3.79
CA THR A 49 -5.37 7.29 3.50
C THR A 49 -6.84 7.35 3.10
N THR A 50 -7.29 6.41 2.29
CA THR A 50 -8.69 6.31 1.84
C THR A 50 -9.63 5.97 3.00
N ILE A 51 -9.25 5.03 3.86
CA ILE A 51 -10.04 4.66 5.04
C ILE A 51 -10.16 5.84 6.00
N VAL A 52 -9.04 6.49 6.33
CA VAL A 52 -9.02 7.62 7.27
C VAL A 52 -9.83 8.79 6.75
N SER A 53 -9.68 9.18 5.48
CA SER A 53 -10.47 10.27 4.87
C SER A 53 -11.97 9.92 4.82
N THR A 54 -12.33 8.68 4.51
CA THR A 54 -13.72 8.21 4.54
C THR A 54 -14.31 8.31 5.95
N MET A 55 -13.57 7.89 6.98
CA MET A 55 -14.00 7.99 8.38
C MET A 55 -14.17 9.44 8.86
N ARG A 56 -13.39 10.38 8.30
CA ARG A 56 -13.49 11.82 8.58
C ARG A 56 -14.57 12.52 7.76
N ASN A 57 -15.33 11.77 6.96
CA ASN A 57 -16.35 12.25 6.03
C ASN A 57 -15.77 13.20 4.94
N GLU A 58 -14.47 13.08 4.66
CA GLU A 58 -13.72 13.81 3.64
C GLU A 58 -13.79 13.06 2.29
N ARG A 59 -15.01 12.94 1.75
CA ARG A 59 -15.27 12.08 0.57
C ARG A 59 -14.48 12.49 -0.67
N ASP A 60 -14.27 13.79 -0.87
CA ASP A 60 -13.52 14.30 -2.02
C ASP A 60 -12.05 13.84 -1.99
N ILE A 61 -11.45 13.78 -0.79
CA ILE A 61 -10.08 13.28 -0.60
C ILE A 61 -10.03 11.77 -0.84
N ALA A 62 -11.00 11.03 -0.32
CA ALA A 62 -11.08 9.57 -0.51
C ALA A 62 -11.19 9.21 -2.00
N VAL A 63 -12.10 9.86 -2.74
CA VAL A 63 -12.30 9.63 -4.18
C VAL A 63 -11.08 10.09 -4.99
N GLY A 64 -10.52 11.26 -4.66
CA GLY A 64 -9.32 11.78 -5.30
C GLY A 64 -8.12 10.84 -5.14
N ASN A 65 -7.92 10.28 -3.94
CA ASN A 65 -6.86 9.32 -3.67
C ASN A 65 -7.08 7.98 -4.40
N LEU A 66 -8.31 7.48 -4.44
CA LEU A 66 -8.64 6.21 -5.10
C LEU A 66 -8.45 6.29 -6.62
N LEU A 67 -8.96 7.34 -7.25
CA LEU A 67 -8.83 7.53 -8.69
C LEU A 67 -7.42 7.95 -9.08
N GLY A 68 -6.84 8.90 -8.35
CA GLY A 68 -5.51 9.45 -8.62
C GLY A 68 -4.42 8.40 -8.54
N SER A 69 -4.44 7.54 -7.52
CA SER A 69 -3.45 6.46 -7.36
C SER A 69 -3.56 5.42 -8.49
N GLY A 70 -4.77 5.05 -8.91
CA GLY A 70 -4.98 4.13 -10.04
C GLY A 70 -4.43 4.68 -11.37
N PHE A 71 -4.72 5.96 -11.68
CA PHE A 71 -4.17 6.61 -12.87
C PHE A 71 -2.65 6.75 -12.79
N TYR A 72 -2.10 7.13 -11.64
CA TYR A 72 -0.66 7.25 -11.45
C TYR A 72 0.04 5.90 -11.66
N ASN A 73 -0.51 4.83 -11.08
CA ASN A 73 0.06 3.49 -11.22
C ASN A 73 0.09 3.05 -12.69
N ILE A 74 -0.96 3.30 -13.47
CA ILE A 74 -0.98 2.97 -14.91
C ILE A 74 -0.05 3.89 -15.73
N ALA A 75 0.06 5.17 -15.36
CA ALA A 75 0.78 6.17 -16.15
C ALA A 75 2.29 6.17 -15.89
N VAL A 76 2.72 5.76 -14.70
CA VAL A 76 4.10 5.93 -14.22
C VAL A 76 4.81 4.61 -13.92
N ILE A 77 4.08 3.58 -13.48
CA ILE A 77 4.64 2.26 -13.11
C ILE A 77 4.47 1.30 -14.28
#